data_AF-A0A258W942-F1
#
_entry.id   AF-A0A258W942-F1
#
_cell.length_a   1.000
_cell.length_b   1.000
_cell.length_c   1.000
_cell.angle_alpha   90.00
_cell.angle_beta   90.00
_cell.angle_gamma   90.00
#
_symmetry.space_group_name_H-M   'P 1'
#
loop_
_entity.id
_entity.type
_entity.pdbx_description
1 polymer ?
#
loop_
_entity_poly.entity_id
_entity_poly.type
_entity_poly.pdbx_seq_one_letter_code
_entity_poly.pdbx_strand_id
1 'polypeptide(L)'
;MIKNLVITSLFVGQALLAAEGDVSTVIKLANTVKSVAQTSEASQENIDEAEVKLREAIELLTSGSSSGGGSSHSGSIDFVACYDFSYQKYYSGLSSTAAADKASAACKGGVDLEITKFLFEKYYSGLSAVNAMDKSAAGSGKNLRGKLTLIKFMYEKYYSGMSSVNAADKAVEGAEKLKKNSLGCLEKLYPNYYSSQSSVNAMNSAVAGCAK
;
A
#
# COMPACT_ATOMS: atom_id res chain seq x y z
N MET A 1 21.40 50.12 23.30
CA MET A 1 21.01 49.17 24.36
C MET A 1 20.59 47.89 23.69
N ILE A 2 21.45 46.87 23.79
CA ILE A 2 21.24 45.51 23.30
C ILE A 2 20.73 44.69 24.49
N LYS A 3 19.57 44.04 24.38
CA LYS A 3 19.12 42.91 25.22
C LYS A 3 17.76 42.42 24.73
N ASN A 4 17.76 41.32 23.98
CA ASN A 4 16.84 40.18 24.09
C ASN A 4 17.17 39.18 22.99
N LEU A 5 18.23 38.42 23.26
CA LEU A 5 18.62 37.20 22.58
C LEU A 5 18.42 36.07 23.60
N VAL A 6 18.01 34.90 23.12
CA VAL A 6 18.01 33.58 23.79
C VAL A 6 16.79 33.26 24.68
N ILE A 7 15.74 32.71 24.07
CA ILE A 7 14.99 31.56 24.61
C ILE A 7 14.64 30.64 23.42
N THR A 8 15.68 30.05 22.81
CA THR A 8 15.57 29.02 21.76
C THR A 8 16.45 27.85 22.17
N SER A 9 16.10 27.19 23.28
CA SER A 9 16.67 25.89 23.68
C SER A 9 16.17 25.53 25.06
N LEU A 10 14.99 24.90 25.17
CA LEU A 10 14.65 23.98 26.27
C LEU A 10 13.26 23.43 25.97
N PHE A 11 13.18 22.15 25.54
CA PHE A 11 12.05 21.20 25.70
C PHE A 11 12.07 20.02 24.71
N VAL A 12 13.17 19.75 24.02
CA VAL A 12 13.37 18.47 23.30
C VAL A 12 14.52 17.62 23.89
N GLY A 13 15.16 18.09 24.97
CA GLY A 13 16.42 17.51 25.48
C GLY A 13 16.36 16.67 26.76
N GLN A 14 15.19 16.25 27.26
CA GLN A 14 15.11 15.46 28.52
C GLN A 14 14.09 14.31 28.48
N ALA A 15 14.13 13.49 27.42
CA ALA A 15 13.39 12.22 27.42
C ALA A 15 14.18 11.05 26.78
N LEU A 16 15.50 11.13 26.76
CA LEU A 16 16.35 9.97 26.46
C LEU A 16 17.26 9.74 27.67
N LEU A 17 16.81 8.93 28.62
CA LEU A 17 17.64 8.12 29.52
C LEU A 17 16.72 7.30 30.45
N ALA A 18 16.28 6.15 29.95
CA ALA A 18 16.02 4.91 30.70
C ALA A 18 15.28 3.95 29.76
N ALA A 19 16.02 3.00 29.20
CA ALA A 19 15.48 1.93 28.38
C ALA A 19 14.95 0.81 29.26
N GLU A 20 13.63 0.77 29.42
CA GLU A 20 12.84 -0.46 29.25
C GLU A 20 11.74 -0.07 28.27
N GLY A 21 11.71 -0.72 27.10
CA GLY A 21 10.92 -0.31 25.94
C GLY A 21 9.41 -0.41 26.18
N ASP A 22 8.84 0.58 26.85
CA ASP A 22 7.40 0.69 27.02
C ASP A 22 6.80 1.34 25.78
N VAL A 23 6.12 0.52 24.97
CA VAL A 23 5.31 0.94 23.82
C VAL A 23 4.35 2.09 24.21
N SER A 24 3.93 2.16 25.48
CA SER A 24 3.16 3.27 26.04
C SER A 24 3.83 4.63 25.86
N THR A 25 5.17 4.71 25.98
CA THR A 25 5.92 5.96 25.82
C THR A 25 5.94 6.41 24.37
N VAL A 26 6.09 5.48 23.43
CA VAL A 26 6.01 5.77 21.99
C VAL A 26 4.60 6.20 21.59
N ILE A 27 3.57 5.53 22.10
CA ILE A 27 2.16 5.90 21.87
C ILE A 27 1.84 7.27 22.45
N LYS A 28 2.31 7.57 23.67
CA LYS A 28 2.15 8.91 24.29
C LYS A 28 2.82 9.97 23.44
N LEU A 29 4.06 9.74 23.00
CA LEU A 29 4.78 10.67 22.13
C LEU A 29 4.04 10.88 20.81
N ALA A 30 3.56 9.82 20.16
CA ALA A 30 2.80 9.92 18.92
C ALA A 30 1.50 10.74 19.11
N ASN A 31 0.79 10.54 20.22
CA ASN A 31 -0.40 11.31 20.55
C ASN A 31 -0.07 12.79 20.87
N THR A 32 1.04 13.05 21.54
CA THR A 32 1.54 14.41 21.78
C THR A 32 1.91 15.10 20.48
N VAL A 33 2.67 14.44 19.61
CA VAL A 33 3.04 14.95 18.29
C VAL A 33 1.80 15.24 17.46
N LYS A 34 0.82 14.34 17.44
CA LYS A 34 -0.47 14.57 16.77
C LYS A 34 -1.21 15.79 17.34
N SER A 35 -1.28 15.91 18.67
CA SER A 35 -1.95 17.03 19.33
C SER A 35 -1.26 18.36 19.06
N VAL A 36 0.07 18.39 19.06
CA VAL A 36 0.86 19.59 18.77
C VAL A 36 0.73 19.97 17.29
N ALA A 37 0.79 19.00 16.38
CA ALA A 37 0.62 19.24 14.95
C ALA A 37 -0.75 19.86 14.62
N GLN A 38 -1.81 19.45 15.33
CA GLN A 38 -3.17 19.98 15.11
C GLN A 38 -3.35 21.43 15.57
N THR A 39 -2.50 21.93 16.46
CA THR A 39 -2.57 23.30 16.99
C THR A 39 -1.36 24.15 16.61
N SER A 40 -0.47 23.61 15.76
CA SER A 40 0.78 24.27 15.41
C SER A 40 0.58 25.31 14.31
N GLU A 41 1.21 26.47 14.48
CA GLU A 41 1.46 27.45 13.42
C GLU A 41 2.83 27.25 12.74
N ALA A 42 3.40 26.04 12.84
CA ALA A 42 4.68 25.72 12.22
C ALA A 42 4.64 25.95 10.70
N SER A 43 5.75 26.43 10.14
CA SER A 43 5.93 26.51 8.70
C SER A 43 5.81 25.11 8.07
N GLN A 44 5.35 25.06 6.82
CA GLN A 44 5.23 23.80 6.08
C GLN A 44 6.55 23.01 6.04
N GLU A 45 7.68 23.71 5.90
CA GLU A 45 9.02 23.13 5.93
C GLU A 45 9.31 22.36 7.22
N ASN A 46 8.93 22.92 8.38
CA ASN A 46 9.11 22.26 9.67
C ASN A 46 8.18 21.04 9.83
N ILE A 47 6.99 21.08 9.22
CA ILE A 47 6.06 19.95 9.21
C ILE A 47 6.63 18.82 8.34
N ASP A 48 7.17 19.15 7.17
CA ASP A 48 7.79 18.18 6.26
C ASP A 48 9.03 17.53 6.91
N GLU A 49 9.87 18.31 7.60
CA GLU A 49 11.02 17.79 8.35
C GLU A 49 10.59 16.88 9.52
N ALA A 50 9.52 17.25 10.24
CA ALA A 50 8.97 16.42 11.31
C ALA A 50 8.39 15.11 10.76
N GLU A 51 7.76 15.13 9.59
CA GLU A 51 7.25 13.93 8.91
C GLU A 51 8.41 12.98 8.54
N VAL A 52 9.51 13.50 8.00
CA VAL A 52 10.71 12.71 7.69
C VAL A 52 11.26 12.04 8.95
N LYS A 53 11.40 12.78 10.06
CA LYS A 53 11.90 12.23 11.34
C LYS A 53 10.98 11.18 11.94
N LEU A 54 9.66 11.32 11.77
CA LEU A 54 8.69 10.31 12.20
C LEU A 54 8.79 9.04 11.36
N ARG A 55 9.06 9.16 10.05
CA ARG A 55 9.31 8.01 9.16
C ARG A 55 10.59 7.28 9.56
N GLU A 56 11.68 8.01 9.79
CA GLU A 56 12.94 7.44 10.31
C GLU A 56 12.73 6.71 11.65
N ALA A 57 11.94 7.31 12.55
CA ALA A 57 11.60 6.67 13.83
C ALA A 57 10.80 5.37 13.65
N ILE A 58 9.84 5.33 12.72
CA ILE A 58 9.10 4.12 12.36
C ILE A 58 10.05 3.05 11.77
N GLU A 59 10.98 3.45 10.91
CA GLU A 59 11.99 2.55 10.34
C GLU A 59 12.89 1.94 11.42
N LEU A 60 13.34 2.74 12.40
CA LEU A 60 14.13 2.24 13.54
C LEU A 60 13.34 1.27 14.42
N LEU A 61 12.05 1.57 14.68
CA LEU A 61 11.17 0.69 15.45
C LEU A 61 10.86 -0.64 14.74
N THR A 62 10.92 -0.67 13.40
CA THR A 62 10.61 -1.86 12.59
C THR A 62 11.86 -2.66 12.23
N SER A 63 13.01 -2.02 12.07
CA SER A 63 14.28 -2.67 11.68
C SER A 63 14.95 -3.44 12.84
N GLY A 64 14.65 -3.07 14.10
CA GLY A 64 15.11 -3.78 15.31
C GLY A 64 14.46 -5.14 15.57
N SER A 65 13.45 -5.56 14.80
CA SER A 65 12.74 -6.85 15.00
C SER A 65 13.33 -8.04 14.23
N SER A 66 14.53 -7.91 13.68
CA SER A 66 15.15 -8.90 12.79
C SER A 66 16.07 -9.87 13.53
N SER A 67 15.52 -10.74 14.39
CA SER A 67 16.22 -11.94 14.88
C SER A 67 15.25 -12.96 15.49
N GLY A 68 14.86 -13.97 14.72
CA GLY A 68 14.33 -15.22 15.26
C GLY A 68 12.95 -15.62 14.75
N GLY A 69 12.94 -16.59 13.82
CA GLY A 69 12.02 -17.72 13.77
C GLY A 69 10.50 -17.49 13.90
N GLY A 70 9.79 -17.69 12.79
CA GLY A 70 8.55 -18.47 12.76
C GLY A 70 7.28 -17.84 13.35
N SER A 71 6.31 -17.64 12.46
CA SER A 71 4.86 -17.44 12.73
C SER A 71 4.39 -16.02 13.07
N SER A 72 3.83 -15.38 12.04
CA SER A 72 2.57 -14.62 12.11
C SER A 72 2.52 -13.41 13.05
N HIS A 73 3.29 -12.37 12.72
CA HIS A 73 2.89 -10.96 12.91
C HIS A 73 3.22 -10.13 11.65
N SER A 74 2.80 -10.64 10.48
CA SER A 74 2.87 -9.98 9.14
C SER A 74 2.01 -8.71 9.02
N GLY A 75 1.60 -8.09 10.13
CA GLY A 75 0.66 -6.97 10.13
C GLY A 75 1.34 -5.60 10.02
N SER A 76 2.52 -5.43 10.63
CA SER A 76 3.18 -4.12 10.75
C SER A 76 4.10 -3.79 9.59
N ILE A 77 4.94 -4.75 9.13
CA ILE A 77 5.88 -4.53 8.02
C ILE A 77 5.11 -4.29 6.71
N ASP A 78 4.07 -5.09 6.45
CA ASP A 78 3.24 -4.93 5.25
C ASP A 78 2.45 -3.61 5.27
N PHE A 79 2.04 -3.14 6.46
CA PHE A 79 1.35 -1.86 6.60
C PHE A 79 2.26 -0.68 6.31
N VAL A 80 3.47 -0.63 6.89
CA VAL A 80 4.42 0.48 6.67
C VAL A 80 4.83 0.54 5.19
N ALA A 81 5.20 -0.59 4.60
CA ALA A 81 5.58 -0.63 3.19
C ALA A 81 4.43 -0.26 2.25
N CYS A 82 3.19 -0.66 2.59
CA CYS A 82 2.01 -0.22 1.87
C CYS A 82 1.76 1.28 2.04
N TYR A 83 1.87 1.79 3.27
CA TYR A 83 1.62 3.18 3.59
C TYR A 83 2.58 4.09 2.84
N ASP A 84 3.87 3.78 2.85
CA ASP A 84 4.90 4.57 2.17
C ASP A 84 4.68 4.58 0.66
N PHE A 85 4.42 3.42 0.07
CA PHE A 85 4.10 3.32 -1.35
C PHE A 85 2.86 4.16 -1.69
N SER A 86 1.77 3.98 -0.95
CA SER A 86 0.50 4.65 -1.20
C SER A 86 0.61 6.16 -1.00
N TYR A 87 1.28 6.60 0.06
CA TYR A 87 1.52 8.00 0.36
C TYR A 87 2.26 8.69 -0.79
N GLN A 88 3.36 8.10 -1.27
CA GLN A 88 4.10 8.66 -2.40
C GLN A 88 3.22 8.82 -3.65
N LYS A 89 2.30 7.88 -3.90
CA LYS A 89 1.40 7.98 -5.05
C LYS A 89 0.30 9.03 -4.83
N TYR A 90 -0.28 9.11 -3.64
CA TYR A 90 -1.30 10.11 -3.31
C TYR A 90 -0.74 11.54 -3.25
N TYR A 91 0.45 11.72 -2.69
CA TYR A 91 1.09 13.03 -2.52
C TYR A 91 1.37 13.74 -3.84
N SER A 92 1.47 12.98 -4.94
CA SER A 92 1.60 13.57 -6.29
C SER A 92 0.39 14.40 -6.75
N GLY A 93 -0.77 14.26 -6.11
CA GLY A 93 -2.00 14.97 -6.48
C GLY A 93 -2.85 15.45 -5.31
N LEU A 94 -2.39 15.30 -4.07
CA LEU A 94 -3.10 15.69 -2.84
C LEU A 94 -2.14 16.43 -1.90
N SER A 95 -2.68 17.15 -0.92
CA SER A 95 -1.87 17.69 0.20
C SER A 95 -1.27 16.57 1.05
N SER A 96 -0.20 16.86 1.81
CA SER A 96 0.45 15.88 2.72
C SER A 96 -0.58 15.22 3.65
N THR A 97 -1.42 16.00 4.32
CA THR A 97 -2.46 15.46 5.22
C THR A 97 -3.45 14.54 4.51
N ALA A 98 -3.98 14.96 3.35
CA ALA A 98 -4.94 14.15 2.61
C ALA A 98 -4.31 12.87 2.02
N ALA A 99 -3.03 12.94 1.61
CA ALA A 99 -2.27 11.79 1.16
C ALA A 99 -2.00 10.80 2.30
N ALA A 100 -1.65 11.29 3.49
CA ALA A 100 -1.49 10.48 4.69
C ALA A 100 -2.77 9.75 5.10
N ASP A 101 -3.91 10.46 5.13
CA ASP A 101 -5.21 9.87 5.48
C ASP A 101 -5.62 8.79 4.48
N LYS A 102 -5.47 9.06 3.17
CA LYS A 102 -5.77 8.08 2.13
C LYS A 102 -4.84 6.87 2.14
N ALA A 103 -3.53 7.09 2.32
CA ALA A 103 -2.56 6.00 2.41
C ALA A 103 -2.87 5.07 3.59
N SER A 104 -3.19 5.64 4.75
CA SER A 104 -3.62 4.87 5.93
C SER A 104 -4.89 4.05 5.65
N ALA A 105 -5.89 4.67 5.02
CA ALA A 105 -7.14 4.00 4.67
C ALA A 105 -6.94 2.85 3.67
N ALA A 106 -6.11 3.05 2.64
CA ALA A 106 -5.78 2.05 1.63
C ALA A 106 -5.12 0.80 2.24
N CYS A 107 -4.27 0.98 3.25
CA CYS A 107 -3.47 -0.11 3.84
C CYS A 107 -4.16 -0.83 5.00
N LYS A 108 -5.17 -0.23 5.63
CA LYS A 108 -5.90 -0.79 6.78
C LYS A 108 -6.60 -2.12 6.49
N GLY A 109 -6.90 -2.41 5.22
CA GLY A 109 -7.61 -3.62 4.79
C GLY A 109 -6.78 -4.91 4.75
N GLY A 110 -5.47 -4.85 5.02
CA GLY A 110 -4.58 -5.99 4.83
C GLY A 110 -4.39 -6.31 3.35
N VAL A 111 -4.09 -5.29 2.57
CA VAL A 111 -3.81 -5.39 1.13
C VAL A 111 -2.53 -6.18 0.87
N ASP A 112 -2.46 -6.82 -0.28
CA ASP A 112 -1.25 -7.45 -0.80
C ASP A 112 -0.44 -6.42 -1.59
N LEU A 113 0.65 -5.92 -1.01
CA LEU A 113 1.44 -4.81 -1.56
C LEU A 113 1.93 -5.08 -2.99
N GLU A 114 2.31 -6.32 -3.31
CA GLU A 114 2.81 -6.65 -4.65
C GLU A 114 1.69 -6.66 -5.68
N ILE A 115 0.47 -7.04 -5.29
CA ILE A 115 -0.74 -6.87 -6.12
C ILE A 115 -1.06 -5.38 -6.28
N THR A 116 -0.98 -4.59 -5.20
CA THR A 116 -1.20 -3.15 -5.25
C THR A 116 -0.23 -2.46 -6.23
N LYS A 117 1.07 -2.73 -6.14
CA LYS A 117 2.09 -2.16 -7.05
C LYS A 117 1.81 -2.53 -8.50
N PHE A 118 1.52 -3.80 -8.78
CA PHE A 118 1.20 -4.27 -10.12
C PHE A 118 -0.04 -3.57 -10.68
N LEU A 119 -1.13 -3.55 -9.91
CA LEU A 119 -2.38 -2.93 -10.35
C LEU A 119 -2.24 -1.40 -10.50
N PHE A 120 -1.48 -0.74 -9.63
CA PHE A 120 -1.19 0.68 -9.76
C PHE A 120 -0.54 0.99 -11.11
N GLU A 121 0.50 0.24 -11.49
CA GLU A 121 1.17 0.40 -12.79
C GLU A 121 0.17 0.27 -13.95
N LYS A 122 -0.74 -0.72 -13.87
CA LYS A 122 -1.70 -0.97 -14.96
C LYS A 122 -2.81 0.08 -15.01
N TYR A 123 -3.28 0.55 -13.85
CA TYR A 123 -4.30 1.59 -13.77
C TYR A 123 -3.75 2.98 -14.12
N TYR A 124 -2.51 3.29 -13.75
CA TYR A 124 -1.89 4.59 -13.99
C TYR A 124 -1.72 4.92 -15.49
N SER A 125 -1.70 3.90 -16.35
CA SER A 125 -1.70 4.10 -17.81
C SER A 125 -2.92 4.83 -18.37
N GLY A 126 -4.03 4.89 -17.63
CA GLY A 126 -5.27 5.54 -18.07
C GLY A 126 -5.98 6.35 -17.01
N LEU A 127 -5.43 6.47 -15.79
CA LEU A 127 -6.01 7.18 -14.66
C LEU A 127 -4.99 8.12 -14.00
N SER A 128 -5.46 9.09 -13.23
CA SER A 128 -4.59 9.89 -12.35
C SER A 128 -3.95 9.02 -11.28
N ALA A 129 -2.83 9.47 -10.68
CA ALA A 129 -2.14 8.73 -9.62
C ALA A 129 -3.06 8.41 -8.44
N VAL A 130 -3.89 9.37 -8.03
CA VAL A 130 -4.89 9.19 -6.96
C VAL A 130 -5.89 8.10 -7.31
N ASN A 131 -6.50 8.16 -8.51
CA ASN A 131 -7.51 7.19 -8.92
C ASN A 131 -6.91 5.80 -9.18
N ALA A 132 -5.70 5.74 -9.73
CA ALA A 132 -4.97 4.48 -9.92
C ALA A 132 -4.64 3.83 -8.57
N MET A 133 -4.23 4.63 -7.58
CA MET A 133 -3.93 4.14 -6.24
C MET A 133 -5.19 3.66 -5.52
N ASP A 134 -6.27 4.45 -5.51
CA ASP A 134 -7.57 4.05 -4.93
C ASP A 134 -8.03 2.70 -5.50
N LYS A 135 -7.94 2.55 -6.83
CA LYS A 135 -8.38 1.35 -7.53
C LYS A 135 -7.46 0.14 -7.29
N SER A 136 -6.14 0.38 -7.22
CA SER A 136 -5.17 -0.67 -6.89
C SER A 136 -5.32 -1.20 -5.45
N ALA A 137 -5.63 -0.33 -4.50
CA ALA A 137 -5.89 -0.70 -3.11
C ALA A 137 -7.19 -1.50 -2.98
N ALA A 138 -8.25 -1.10 -3.69
CA ALA A 138 -9.50 -1.86 -3.75
C ALA A 138 -9.30 -3.25 -4.37
N GLY A 139 -8.52 -3.34 -5.45
CA GLY A 139 -8.22 -4.58 -6.17
C GLY A 139 -7.14 -5.47 -5.56
N SER A 140 -6.66 -5.18 -4.34
CA SER A 140 -5.60 -5.93 -3.66
C SER A 140 -5.99 -6.43 -2.27
N GLY A 141 -7.29 -6.44 -1.96
CA GLY A 141 -7.82 -6.87 -0.68
C GLY A 141 -7.53 -8.33 -0.30
N LYS A 142 -7.89 -8.72 0.93
CA LYS A 142 -7.57 -10.02 1.53
C LYS A 142 -7.89 -11.24 0.65
N ASN A 143 -8.99 -11.21 -0.10
CA ASN A 143 -9.42 -12.31 -0.97
C ASN A 143 -8.51 -12.57 -2.18
N LEU A 144 -7.63 -11.62 -2.48
CA LEU A 144 -6.68 -11.67 -3.59
C LEU A 144 -5.26 -11.97 -3.14
N ARG A 145 -5.01 -12.04 -1.83
CA ARG A 145 -3.67 -12.27 -1.28
C ARG A 145 -3.00 -13.52 -1.88
N GLY A 146 -1.79 -13.34 -2.37
CA GLY A 146 -1.01 -14.39 -3.03
C GLY A 146 -1.54 -14.83 -4.39
N LYS A 147 -2.50 -14.13 -5.00
CA LYS A 147 -3.00 -14.39 -6.35
C LYS A 147 -2.30 -13.54 -7.42
N LEU A 148 -1.15 -12.92 -7.12
CA LEU A 148 -0.44 -12.05 -8.06
C LEU A 148 -0.17 -12.74 -9.41
N THR A 149 0.32 -13.98 -9.39
CA THR A 149 0.63 -14.72 -10.63
C THR A 149 -0.63 -15.00 -11.46
N LEU A 150 -1.76 -15.29 -10.81
CA LEU A 150 -3.06 -15.43 -11.48
C LEU A 150 -3.48 -14.12 -12.14
N ILE A 151 -3.41 -13.02 -11.39
CA ILE A 151 -3.77 -11.68 -11.87
C ILE A 151 -2.92 -11.29 -13.07
N LYS A 152 -1.58 -11.49 -13.01
CA LYS A 152 -0.66 -11.23 -14.12
C LYS A 152 -1.03 -12.03 -15.37
N PHE A 153 -1.24 -13.34 -15.22
CA PHE A 153 -1.61 -14.21 -16.34
C PHE A 153 -2.92 -13.76 -16.99
N MET A 154 -3.96 -13.51 -16.19
CA MET A 154 -5.25 -13.05 -16.71
C MET A 154 -5.16 -11.67 -17.36
N TYR A 155 -4.42 -10.74 -16.74
CA TYR A 155 -4.20 -9.41 -17.29
C TYR A 155 -3.59 -9.47 -18.69
N GLU A 156 -2.54 -10.25 -18.89
CA GLU A 156 -1.90 -10.41 -20.20
C GLU A 156 -2.88 -10.87 -21.27
N LYS A 157 -3.77 -11.81 -20.94
CA LYS A 157 -4.76 -12.30 -21.91
C LYS A 157 -5.83 -11.25 -22.16
N TYR A 158 -6.38 -10.62 -21.12
CA TYR A 158 -7.38 -9.56 -21.31
C TYR A 158 -6.83 -8.37 -22.09
N TYR A 159 -5.62 -7.91 -21.79
CA TYR A 159 -5.01 -6.71 -22.39
C TYR A 159 -4.86 -6.79 -23.92
N SER A 160 -4.77 -7.99 -24.49
CA SER A 160 -4.76 -8.16 -25.95
C SER A 160 -6.04 -7.67 -26.66
N GLY A 161 -7.15 -7.49 -25.94
CA GLY A 161 -8.43 -7.07 -26.51
C GLY A 161 -9.13 -5.92 -25.78
N MET A 162 -8.48 -5.29 -24.79
CA MET A 162 -9.07 -4.17 -24.05
C MET A 162 -8.00 -3.21 -23.50
N SER A 163 -8.43 -2.06 -22.98
CA SER A 163 -7.52 -1.10 -22.33
C SER A 163 -6.85 -1.70 -21.09
N SER A 164 -5.70 -1.15 -20.69
CA SER A 164 -4.98 -1.62 -19.50
C SER A 164 -5.83 -1.54 -18.22
N VAL A 165 -6.63 -0.48 -18.07
CA VAL A 165 -7.56 -0.33 -16.94
C VAL A 165 -8.61 -1.44 -16.93
N ASN A 166 -9.27 -1.69 -18.07
CA ASN A 166 -10.30 -2.73 -18.16
C ASN A 166 -9.71 -4.14 -17.99
N ALA A 167 -8.49 -4.37 -18.49
CA ALA A 167 -7.79 -5.65 -18.35
C ALA A 167 -7.44 -5.94 -16.89
N ALA A 168 -7.00 -4.92 -16.15
CA ALA A 168 -6.73 -5.03 -14.72
C ALA A 168 -8.03 -5.30 -13.93
N ASP A 169 -9.13 -4.59 -14.23
CA ASP A 169 -10.44 -4.86 -13.63
C ASP A 169 -10.87 -6.32 -13.85
N LYS A 170 -10.81 -6.79 -15.09
CA LYS A 170 -11.21 -8.16 -15.45
C LYS A 170 -10.30 -9.22 -14.83
N ALA A 171 -9.00 -8.94 -14.71
CA ALA A 171 -8.07 -9.83 -14.03
C ALA A 171 -8.38 -9.93 -12.53
N VAL A 172 -8.70 -8.81 -11.87
CA VAL A 172 -9.13 -8.79 -10.47
C VAL A 172 -10.43 -9.58 -10.28
N GLU A 173 -11.47 -9.26 -11.06
CA GLU A 173 -12.77 -9.97 -11.04
C GLU A 173 -12.62 -11.49 -11.27
N GLY A 174 -11.72 -11.88 -12.17
CA GLY A 174 -11.42 -13.29 -12.44
C GLY A 174 -10.71 -13.96 -11.26
N ALA A 175 -9.72 -13.29 -10.66
CA ALA A 175 -8.94 -13.84 -9.55
C ALA A 175 -9.79 -14.03 -8.30
N GLU A 176 -10.78 -13.18 -8.05
CA GLU A 176 -11.70 -13.31 -6.92
C GLU A 176 -12.48 -14.63 -6.96
N LYS A 177 -12.81 -15.12 -8.16
CA LYS A 177 -13.57 -16.37 -8.38
C LYS A 177 -12.73 -17.63 -8.25
N LEU A 178 -11.40 -17.51 -8.20
CA LEU A 178 -10.48 -18.64 -8.29
C LEU A 178 -9.75 -18.90 -6.97
N LYS A 179 -9.30 -20.14 -6.77
CA LYS A 179 -8.38 -20.49 -5.68
C LYS A 179 -6.96 -20.04 -6.04
N LYS A 180 -6.10 -19.82 -5.04
CA LYS A 180 -4.73 -19.33 -5.24
C LYS A 180 -3.89 -20.20 -6.21
N ASN A 181 -4.16 -21.51 -6.25
CA ASN A 181 -3.45 -22.49 -7.07
C ASN A 181 -4.14 -22.80 -8.41
N SER A 182 -5.11 -22.00 -8.86
CA SER A 182 -5.84 -22.23 -10.12
C SER A 182 -5.04 -21.94 -11.41
N LEU A 183 -3.76 -21.54 -11.31
CA LEU A 183 -2.97 -21.11 -12.48
C LEU A 183 -2.83 -22.22 -13.52
N GLY A 184 -2.44 -23.43 -13.08
CA GLY A 184 -2.32 -24.57 -13.99
C GLY A 184 -3.63 -24.96 -14.67
N CYS A 185 -4.78 -24.70 -14.02
CA CYS A 185 -6.08 -24.89 -14.67
C CYS A 185 -6.30 -23.86 -15.80
N LEU A 186 -5.99 -22.58 -15.53
CA LEU A 186 -6.12 -21.53 -16.54
C LEU A 186 -5.18 -21.77 -17.73
N GLU A 187 -3.92 -22.12 -17.48
CA GLU A 187 -2.92 -22.43 -18.50
C GLU A 187 -3.34 -23.62 -19.39
N LYS A 188 -4.09 -24.58 -18.82
CA LYS A 188 -4.63 -25.72 -19.57
C LYS A 188 -5.89 -25.37 -20.37
N LEU A 189 -6.83 -24.62 -19.78
CA LEU A 189 -8.13 -24.35 -20.43
C LEU A 189 -8.08 -23.19 -21.43
N TYR A 190 -7.26 -22.16 -21.19
CA TYR A 190 -7.21 -20.98 -22.04
C TYR A 190 -6.85 -21.30 -23.50
N PRO A 191 -5.78 -22.06 -23.82
CA PRO A 191 -5.43 -22.35 -25.21
C PRO A 191 -6.54 -23.09 -25.97
N ASN A 192 -7.26 -23.97 -25.26
CA ASN A 192 -8.38 -24.72 -25.85
C ASN A 192 -9.50 -23.77 -26.29
N TYR A 193 -9.89 -22.82 -25.44
CA TYR A 193 -10.91 -21.83 -25.81
C TYR A 193 -10.39 -20.80 -26.83
N TYR A 194 -9.14 -20.38 -26.71
CA TYR A 194 -8.54 -19.36 -27.59
C TYR A 194 -8.44 -19.81 -29.05
N SER A 195 -8.42 -21.13 -29.30
CA SER A 195 -8.46 -21.68 -30.67
C SER A 195 -9.70 -21.26 -31.48
N SER A 196 -10.79 -20.88 -30.82
CA SER A 196 -12.08 -20.56 -31.45
C SER A 196 -12.74 -19.28 -30.94
N GLN A 197 -12.12 -18.60 -29.97
CA GLN A 197 -12.67 -17.42 -29.31
C GLN A 197 -11.63 -16.29 -29.24
N SER A 198 -12.10 -15.05 -29.09
CA SER A 198 -11.20 -13.94 -28.75
C SER A 198 -10.49 -14.18 -27.42
N SER A 199 -9.33 -13.56 -27.21
CA SER A 199 -8.56 -13.72 -25.97
C SER A 199 -9.39 -13.43 -24.71
N VAL A 200 -10.22 -12.39 -24.77
CA VAL A 200 -11.14 -12.01 -23.68
C VAL A 200 -12.17 -13.10 -23.41
N ASN A 201 -12.85 -13.61 -24.44
CA ASN A 201 -13.86 -14.65 -24.30
C ASN A 201 -13.26 -15.98 -23.86
N ALA A 202 -12.08 -16.31 -24.37
CA ALA A 202 -11.33 -17.49 -24.00
C ALA A 202 -10.93 -17.46 -22.52
N MET A 203 -10.47 -16.31 -22.02
CA MET A 203 -10.14 -16.15 -20.60
C MET A 203 -11.37 -16.19 -19.71
N ASN A 204 -12.47 -15.54 -20.10
CA ASN A 204 -13.74 -15.64 -19.38
C ASN A 204 -14.21 -17.10 -19.27
N SER A 205 -14.12 -17.87 -20.37
CA SER A 205 -14.46 -19.30 -20.41
C SER A 205 -13.52 -20.14 -19.53
N ALA A 206 -12.21 -19.87 -19.57
CA ALA A 206 -11.23 -20.55 -18.73
C ALA A 206 -11.47 -20.29 -17.23
N VAL A 207 -11.74 -19.03 -16.84
CA VAL A 207 -12.10 -18.67 -15.46
C VAL A 207 -13.37 -19.41 -15.02
N ALA A 208 -14.42 -19.42 -15.85
CA ALA A 208 -15.66 -20.14 -15.53
C ALA A 208 -15.46 -21.66 -15.42
N GLY A 209 -14.55 -22.23 -16.22
CA GLY A 209 -14.16 -23.65 -16.13
C GLY A 209 -13.37 -23.98 -14.86
N CYS A 210 -12.48 -23.09 -14.43
CA CYS A 210 -11.61 -23.30 -13.26
C CYS A 210 -12.24 -22.90 -11.91
N ALA A 211 -13.39 -22.22 -11.92
CA ALA A 211 -14.12 -21.82 -10.72
C ALA A 211 -15.06 -22.91 -10.17
N LYS A 212 -15.24 -24.03 -10.90
CA LYS A 212 -16.00 -25.20 -10.47
C LYS A 212 -15.16 -26.10 -9.58
#